data_AF-A0A952APN1-F1
#
_entry.id   AF-A0A952APN1-F1
#
_cell.length_a   1.000
_cell.length_b   1.000
_cell.length_c   1.000
_cell.angle_alpha   90.00
_cell.angle_beta   90.00
_cell.angle_gamma   90.00
#
_symmetry.space_group_name_H-M   'P 1'
#
loop_
_entity.id
_entity.type
_entity.pdbx_description
1 polymer ?
#
loop_
_entity_poly.entity_id
_entity_poly.type
_entity_poly.pdbx_seq_one_letter_code
_entity_poly.pdbx_strand_id
1 'polypeptide(L)'
;MHNSHTYVPMLKYKDAEVFAFRNLKPELKSNVVPLFQLVHQYWTEVAKDEEGNLIKVRHKRSKSEVLQNVIADIRRKLCDAWILLDVSIIFPNSKEMAWKEVAESSTSLFGNKIILVLNPNDLTSCKPSQSVKDFFLKNGIALRAYKDQLTEKFWGTVDDSLLNLGLERSKVDLILDYQLCDQETKRQMNEQFDNITRLIGWRSLTLTAGSFIENLTGMKPGNHDLPRTEWILWNEILSNNRENLDKLRFGDYTIQFPIYSESPAQPRGSRSVRYAKEEKWVVLKGQTDDAKNSAKTKQYYAHALVLVNGGIYCGSSCCWGDKFIFDISNKTIKSYGGLTTWLRVGINHHMSLTIGQLASLGQISD
;
A
#
# COMPACT_ATOMS: atom_id res chain seq x y z
N MET A 1 14.31 12.53 -6.75
CA MET A 1 14.69 11.14 -6.38
C MET A 1 14.63 10.29 -7.64
N HIS A 2 15.78 9.92 -8.18
CA HIS A 2 15.92 9.22 -9.46
C HIS A 2 16.40 7.76 -9.28
N ASN A 3 16.00 7.09 -8.19
CA ASN A 3 16.31 5.68 -8.01
C ASN A 3 15.21 4.81 -8.64
N SER A 4 15.54 4.00 -9.65
CA SER A 4 14.67 2.95 -10.23
C SER A 4 14.17 1.98 -9.17
N HIS A 5 15.00 1.73 -8.15
CA HIS A 5 14.78 0.75 -7.11
C HIS A 5 13.88 1.26 -5.97
N THR A 6 13.24 2.42 -6.15
CA THR A 6 12.25 2.92 -5.18
C THR A 6 10.97 2.09 -5.26
N TYR A 7 10.63 1.45 -4.15
CA TYR A 7 9.39 0.70 -3.98
C TYR A 7 8.21 1.63 -3.68
N VAL A 8 7.04 1.36 -4.26
CA VAL A 8 5.81 2.12 -4.03
C VAL A 8 4.71 1.20 -3.49
N PRO A 9 4.65 0.94 -2.17
CA PRO A 9 3.57 0.14 -1.59
C PRO A 9 2.24 0.90 -1.60
N MET A 10 1.18 0.25 -2.07
CA MET A 10 -0.20 0.73 -2.03
C MET A 10 -0.83 0.41 -0.68
N LEU A 11 -0.72 1.35 0.25
CA LEU A 11 -1.16 1.21 1.63
C LEU A 11 -2.50 1.90 1.85
N LYS A 12 -3.40 1.26 2.61
CA LYS A 12 -4.55 1.99 3.17
C LYS A 12 -4.06 2.79 4.38
N TYR A 13 -4.55 4.01 4.59
CA TYR A 13 -4.22 4.79 5.77
C TYR A 13 -4.97 4.26 7.01
N LYS A 14 -4.52 3.09 7.47
CA LYS A 14 -4.99 2.37 8.65
C LYS A 14 -3.80 2.10 9.57
N ASP A 15 -4.11 1.79 10.82
CA ASP A 15 -3.12 1.62 11.86
C ASP A 15 -2.06 0.53 11.54
N ALA A 16 -2.45 -0.58 10.91
CA ALA A 16 -1.50 -1.67 10.65
C ALA A 16 -0.44 -1.26 9.61
N GLU A 17 -0.88 -0.67 8.51
CA GLU A 17 -0.08 -0.19 7.39
C GLU A 17 0.84 0.96 7.82
N VAL A 18 0.30 1.98 8.49
CA VAL A 18 1.10 3.11 8.99
C VAL A 18 2.13 2.64 10.01
N PHE A 19 1.76 1.73 10.91
CA PHE A 19 2.71 1.15 11.87
C PHE A 19 3.81 0.35 11.15
N ALA A 20 3.45 -0.51 10.21
CA ALA A 20 4.40 -1.33 9.46
C ALA A 20 5.43 -0.46 8.72
N PHE A 21 4.98 0.61 8.05
CA PHE A 21 5.87 1.54 7.35
C PHE A 21 6.80 2.29 8.30
N ARG A 22 6.27 2.80 9.43
CA ARG A 22 7.08 3.54 10.41
C ARG A 22 8.19 2.70 11.04
N ASN A 23 7.95 1.40 11.17
CA ASN A 23 8.90 0.43 11.74
C ASN A 23 9.76 -0.25 10.66
N LEU A 24 9.79 0.26 9.43
CA LEU A 24 10.89 -0.04 8.52
C LEU A 24 12.19 0.49 9.11
N LYS A 25 13.29 -0.23 8.86
CA LYS A 25 14.61 0.24 9.28
C LYS A 25 14.96 1.56 8.58
N PRO A 26 15.68 2.49 9.25
CA PRO A 26 16.01 3.79 8.68
C PRO A 26 16.64 3.71 7.29
N GLU A 27 17.56 2.77 7.06
CA GLU A 27 18.26 2.54 5.80
C GLU A 27 17.35 2.09 4.65
N LEU A 28 16.19 1.47 4.95
CA LEU A 28 15.23 1.06 3.92
C LEU A 28 14.28 2.20 3.54
N LYS A 29 14.09 3.20 4.42
CA LYS A 29 13.10 4.28 4.22
C LYS A 29 13.43 5.19 3.04
N SER A 30 14.70 5.31 2.65
CA SER A 30 15.10 6.10 1.47
C SER A 30 14.71 5.44 0.15
N ASN A 31 14.43 4.13 0.15
CA ASN A 31 14.10 3.35 -1.03
C ASN A 31 12.61 3.04 -1.13
N VAL A 32 11.76 3.78 -0.41
CA VAL A 32 10.31 3.59 -0.43
C VAL A 32 9.58 4.93 -0.44
N VAL A 33 8.58 5.03 -1.30
CA VAL A 33 7.63 6.16 -1.32
C VAL A 33 6.24 5.56 -1.19
N PRO A 34 5.65 5.50 0.01
CA PRO A 34 4.34 4.89 0.21
C PRO A 34 3.25 5.71 -0.47
N LEU A 35 2.34 5.02 -1.15
CA LEU A 35 1.04 5.57 -1.52
C LEU A 35 0.04 5.23 -0.42
N PHE A 36 -0.43 6.26 0.28
CA PHE A 36 -1.46 6.13 1.30
C PHE A 36 -2.83 6.51 0.76
N GLN A 37 -3.73 5.54 0.70
CA GLN A 37 -5.13 5.75 0.38
C GLN A 37 -5.92 6.07 1.64
N LEU A 38 -6.50 7.27 1.73
CA LEU A 38 -7.40 7.62 2.82
C LEU A 38 -8.65 6.77 2.74
N VAL A 39 -8.96 6.11 3.85
CA VAL A 39 -10.17 5.32 4.02
C VAL A 39 -10.99 5.90 5.16
N HIS A 40 -12.27 5.52 5.25
CA HIS A 40 -13.10 5.95 6.36
C HIS A 40 -12.51 5.51 7.71
N GLN A 41 -12.47 6.43 8.66
CA GLN A 41 -12.11 6.15 10.04
C GLN A 41 -13.34 6.14 10.93
N TYR A 42 -13.21 5.42 12.04
CA TYR A 42 -14.31 5.14 12.92
C TYR A 42 -13.86 5.28 14.37
N TRP A 43 -14.79 5.64 15.24
CA TRP A 43 -14.64 5.49 16.68
C TRP A 43 -15.67 4.49 17.21
N THR A 44 -15.41 3.96 18.39
CA THR A 44 -16.26 2.92 18.99
C THR A 44 -16.75 3.39 20.34
N GLU A 45 -18.06 3.27 20.54
CA GLU A 45 -18.73 3.46 21.82
C GLU A 45 -19.07 2.11 22.43
N VAL A 46 -19.08 2.02 23.76
CA VAL A 46 -19.66 0.88 24.47
C VAL A 46 -21.05 1.30 24.96
N ALA A 47 -22.08 0.63 24.45
CA ALA A 47 -23.47 0.86 24.82
C ALA A 47 -24.08 -0.43 25.41
N LYS A 48 -25.31 -0.35 25.93
CA LYS A 48 -26.11 -1.52 26.30
C LYS A 48 -27.17 -1.77 25.22
N ASP A 49 -27.38 -3.02 24.85
CA ASP A 49 -28.54 -3.41 24.04
C ASP A 49 -29.83 -3.47 24.87
N GLU A 50 -30.95 -3.81 24.23
CA GLU A 50 -32.28 -3.90 24.86
C GLU A 50 -32.33 -4.93 26.00
N GLU A 51 -31.43 -5.92 25.97
CA GLU A 51 -31.31 -6.99 26.96
C GLU A 51 -30.29 -6.64 28.08
N GLY A 52 -29.67 -5.45 28.01
CA GLY A 52 -28.70 -4.94 28.97
C GLY A 52 -27.26 -5.43 28.74
N ASN A 53 -26.99 -6.17 27.65
CA ASN A 53 -25.64 -6.63 27.32
C ASN A 53 -24.79 -5.50 26.74
N LEU A 54 -23.50 -5.49 27.09
CA LEU A 54 -22.56 -4.50 26.55
C LEU A 54 -22.24 -4.80 25.08
N ILE A 55 -22.58 -3.85 24.21
CA ILE A 55 -22.28 -3.89 22.77
C ILE A 55 -21.29 -2.79 22.39
N LYS A 56 -20.54 -3.04 21.32
CA LYS A 56 -19.65 -2.03 20.71
C LYS A 56 -20.31 -1.44 19.48
N VAL A 57 -20.66 -0.16 19.54
CA VAL A 57 -21.25 0.59 18.43
C VAL A 57 -20.15 1.33 17.69
N ARG A 58 -20.16 1.23 16.35
CA ARG A 58 -19.13 1.82 15.49
C ARG A 58 -19.69 3.05 14.79
N HIS A 59 -19.08 4.20 15.03
CA HIS A 59 -19.48 5.48 14.47
C HIS A 59 -18.49 5.94 13.42
N LYS A 60 -19.00 6.38 12.26
CA LYS A 60 -18.20 6.88 11.15
C LYS A 60 -17.79 8.33 11.42
N ARG A 61 -16.50 8.62 11.29
CA ARG A 61 -16.01 10.01 11.34
C ARG A 61 -16.41 10.78 10.09
N SER A 62 -16.58 12.09 10.22
CA SER A 62 -16.85 12.94 9.05
C SER A 62 -15.64 12.97 8.10
N LYS A 63 -15.85 13.27 6.82
CA LYS A 63 -14.76 13.29 5.83
C LYS A 63 -13.68 14.33 6.17
N SER A 64 -14.08 15.52 6.57
CA SER A 64 -13.17 16.58 7.00
C SER A 64 -12.40 16.19 8.26
N GLU A 65 -13.06 15.59 9.25
CA GLU A 65 -12.40 15.10 10.46
C GLU A 65 -11.35 14.01 10.14
N VAL A 66 -11.67 13.08 9.23
CA VAL A 66 -10.70 12.10 8.74
C VAL A 66 -9.49 12.78 8.11
N LEU A 67 -9.72 13.75 7.22
CA LEU A 67 -8.65 14.45 6.52
C LEU A 67 -7.74 15.23 7.49
N GLN A 68 -8.32 16.01 8.40
CA GLN A 68 -7.59 16.74 9.44
C GLN A 68 -6.75 15.81 10.32
N ASN A 69 -7.34 14.71 10.79
CA ASN A 69 -6.62 13.71 11.59
C ASN A 69 -5.46 13.10 10.83
N VAL A 70 -5.65 12.77 9.55
CA VAL A 70 -4.60 12.19 8.71
C VAL A 70 -3.48 13.18 8.46
N ILE A 71 -3.78 14.45 8.13
CA ILE A 71 -2.78 15.50 7.95
C ILE A 71 -1.97 15.70 9.24
N ALA A 72 -2.64 15.78 10.39
CA ALA A 72 -1.98 15.92 11.69
C ALA A 72 -1.11 14.69 12.04
N ASP A 73 -1.59 13.48 11.75
CA ASP A 73 -0.80 12.27 11.98
C ASP A 73 0.38 12.15 11.03
N ILE A 74 0.23 12.50 9.74
CA ILE A 74 1.35 12.55 8.79
C ILE A 74 2.43 13.51 9.32
N ARG A 75 2.03 14.71 9.76
CA ARG A 75 2.94 15.70 10.34
C ARG A 75 3.70 15.16 11.54
N ARG A 76 3.06 14.36 12.39
CA ARG A 76 3.67 13.86 13.63
C ARG A 76 4.46 12.57 13.45
N LYS A 77 3.97 11.67 12.61
CA LYS A 77 4.42 10.27 12.52
C LYS A 77 5.29 10.00 11.30
N LEU A 78 5.17 10.82 10.26
CA LEU A 78 5.70 10.58 8.92
C LEU A 78 6.35 11.83 8.30
N CYS A 79 6.72 12.83 9.11
CA CYS A 79 7.28 14.12 8.64
C CYS A 79 8.53 13.98 7.76
N ASP A 80 9.29 12.91 7.94
CA ASP A 80 10.53 12.70 7.21
C ASP A 80 10.34 11.98 5.87
N ALA A 81 9.17 11.38 5.63
CA ALA A 81 8.90 10.56 4.45
C ALA A 81 8.26 11.36 3.30
N TRP A 82 8.61 11.01 2.07
CA TRP A 82 7.83 11.37 0.89
C TRP A 82 6.58 10.50 0.83
N ILE A 83 5.41 11.10 0.61
CA ILE A 83 4.13 10.39 0.63
C ILE A 83 3.33 10.75 -0.62
N LEU A 84 2.82 9.73 -1.29
CA LEU A 84 1.75 9.89 -2.27
C LEU A 84 0.42 9.75 -1.53
N LEU A 85 -0.39 10.81 -1.51
CA LEU A 85 -1.64 10.86 -0.76
C LEU A 85 -2.83 10.74 -1.70
N ASP A 86 -3.54 9.61 -1.63
CA ASP A 86 -4.72 9.32 -2.43
C ASP A 86 -5.99 9.52 -1.58
N VAL A 87 -6.79 10.51 -1.95
CA VAL A 87 -8.02 10.90 -1.24
C VAL A 87 -9.30 10.36 -1.91
N SER A 88 -9.17 9.62 -3.01
CA SER A 88 -10.27 9.26 -3.91
C SER A 88 -11.35 8.39 -3.26
N ILE A 89 -10.99 7.50 -2.34
CA ILE A 89 -11.94 6.58 -1.68
C ILE A 89 -12.95 7.36 -0.82
N ILE A 90 -12.51 8.35 -0.04
CA ILE A 90 -13.40 9.11 0.85
C ILE A 90 -14.02 10.34 0.19
N PHE A 91 -13.39 10.89 -0.84
CA PHE A 91 -13.86 12.05 -1.59
C PHE A 91 -14.10 11.74 -3.09
N PRO A 92 -14.93 10.75 -3.46
CA PRO A 92 -15.08 10.36 -4.88
C PRO A 92 -15.59 11.51 -5.77
N ASN A 93 -16.48 12.36 -5.25
CA ASN A 93 -17.15 13.43 -5.99
C ASN A 93 -16.77 14.84 -5.52
N SER A 94 -15.81 14.98 -4.60
CA SER A 94 -15.49 16.25 -3.94
C SER A 94 -14.01 16.39 -3.64
N LYS A 95 -13.17 15.92 -4.59
CA LYS A 95 -11.71 15.87 -4.43
C LYS A 95 -11.09 17.25 -4.27
N GLU A 96 -11.63 18.26 -4.94
CA GLU A 96 -11.14 19.64 -4.85
C GLU A 96 -11.13 20.19 -3.42
N MET A 97 -12.16 19.87 -2.63
CA MET A 97 -12.20 20.27 -1.21
C MET A 97 -11.02 19.66 -0.44
N ALA A 98 -10.74 18.38 -0.68
CA ALA A 98 -9.64 17.69 -0.02
C ALA A 98 -8.28 18.20 -0.49
N TRP A 99 -8.12 18.47 -1.80
CA TRP A 99 -6.89 19.04 -2.34
C TRP A 99 -6.62 20.43 -1.76
N LYS A 100 -7.65 21.28 -1.65
CA LYS A 100 -7.54 22.61 -1.05
C LYS A 100 -7.10 22.51 0.41
N GLU A 101 -7.71 21.65 1.21
CA GLU A 101 -7.35 21.48 2.62
C GLU A 101 -5.92 20.96 2.79
N VAL A 102 -5.48 20.03 1.95
CA VAL A 102 -4.09 19.56 1.92
C VAL A 102 -3.14 20.69 1.51
N ALA A 103 -3.46 21.44 0.45
CA ALA A 103 -2.65 22.55 -0.04
C ALA A 103 -2.48 23.64 1.04
N GLU A 104 -3.57 24.05 1.69
CA GLU A 104 -3.55 25.06 2.77
C GLU A 104 -2.82 24.58 4.02
N SER A 105 -2.94 23.29 4.35
CA SER A 105 -2.20 22.70 5.48
C SER A 105 -0.72 22.52 5.17
N SER A 106 -0.36 22.43 3.89
CA SER A 106 1.00 22.11 3.45
C SER A 106 1.97 23.30 3.51
N THR A 107 1.47 24.52 3.29
CA THR A 107 2.27 25.74 3.07
C THR A 107 3.06 26.21 4.30
N SER A 108 2.68 25.77 5.50
CA SER A 108 3.32 26.19 6.75
C SER A 108 4.23 25.13 7.38
N LEU A 109 4.20 23.87 6.94
CA LEU A 109 4.54 22.76 7.85
C LEU A 109 5.21 21.51 7.26
N PHE A 110 5.27 21.36 5.93
CA PHE A 110 5.83 20.18 5.29
C PHE A 110 6.84 20.67 4.27
N GLY A 111 8.13 20.37 4.43
CA GLY A 111 9.09 20.61 3.35
C GLY A 111 8.71 19.75 2.15
N ASN A 112 7.83 20.23 1.27
CA ASN A 112 7.41 19.71 -0.04
C ASN A 112 7.31 18.17 -0.21
N LYS A 113 6.96 17.41 0.84
CA LYS A 113 7.05 15.93 0.88
C LYS A 113 5.74 15.18 0.62
N ILE A 114 4.62 15.89 0.50
CA ILE A 114 3.32 15.29 0.16
C ILE A 114 3.02 15.58 -1.32
N ILE A 115 2.72 14.54 -2.08
CA ILE A 115 2.28 14.61 -3.46
C ILE A 115 0.86 14.07 -3.50
N LEU A 116 -0.09 14.86 -4.02
CA LEU A 116 -1.47 14.39 -4.18
C LEU A 116 -1.57 13.41 -5.35
N VAL A 117 -2.27 12.31 -5.12
CA VAL A 117 -2.59 11.31 -6.15
C VAL A 117 -3.96 11.65 -6.74
N LEU A 118 -3.99 11.77 -8.06
CA LEU A 118 -5.19 12.08 -8.83
C LEU A 118 -5.45 10.93 -9.80
N ASN A 119 -6.73 10.64 -10.06
CA ASN A 119 -7.06 9.87 -11.26
C ASN A 119 -6.97 10.81 -12.48
N PRO A 120 -6.49 10.36 -13.64
CA PRO A 120 -6.49 11.18 -14.86
C PRO A 120 -7.85 11.81 -15.21
N ASN A 121 -8.96 11.12 -14.95
CA ASN A 121 -10.31 11.67 -15.14
C ASN A 121 -10.64 12.83 -14.19
N ASP A 122 -9.91 12.96 -13.08
CA ASP A 122 -10.08 14.09 -12.16
C ASP A 122 -9.54 15.39 -12.75
N LEU A 123 -8.55 15.31 -13.65
CA LEU A 123 -7.97 16.50 -14.29
C LEU A 123 -8.95 17.19 -15.24
N THR A 124 -9.88 16.43 -15.82
CA THR A 124 -10.91 16.94 -16.74
C THR A 124 -12.21 17.28 -16.01
N SER A 125 -12.56 16.52 -14.98
CA SER A 125 -13.83 16.69 -14.24
C SER A 125 -13.76 17.69 -13.10
N CYS A 126 -12.59 17.92 -12.50
CA CYS A 126 -12.41 18.87 -11.40
C CYS A 126 -11.73 20.15 -11.90
N LYS A 127 -12.18 21.30 -11.40
CA LYS A 127 -11.54 22.60 -11.68
C LYS A 127 -10.80 23.07 -10.44
N PRO A 128 -9.47 22.86 -10.36
CA PRO A 128 -8.73 23.26 -9.17
C PRO A 128 -8.67 24.78 -9.00
N SER A 129 -8.83 25.21 -7.76
CA SER A 129 -8.61 26.58 -7.31
C SER A 129 -7.15 26.99 -7.49
N GLN A 130 -6.87 28.29 -7.52
CA GLN A 130 -5.50 28.77 -7.78
C GLN A 130 -4.50 28.27 -6.74
N SER A 131 -4.86 28.23 -5.45
CA SER A 131 -3.99 27.71 -4.39
C SER A 131 -3.64 26.23 -4.58
N VAL A 132 -4.59 25.43 -5.09
CA VAL A 132 -4.35 24.02 -5.43
C VAL A 132 -3.43 23.89 -6.64
N LYS A 133 -3.62 24.72 -7.68
CA LYS A 133 -2.70 24.76 -8.83
C LYS A 133 -1.28 25.14 -8.42
N ASP A 134 -1.12 26.16 -7.58
CA ASP A 134 0.19 26.57 -7.06
C ASP A 134 0.84 25.45 -6.25
N PHE A 135 0.05 24.73 -5.46
CA PHE A 135 0.51 23.54 -4.75
C PHE A 135 0.98 22.42 -5.70
N PHE A 136 0.22 22.15 -6.78
CA PHE A 136 0.60 21.18 -7.80
C PHE A 136 1.89 21.58 -8.53
N LEU A 137 2.04 22.84 -8.92
CA LEU A 137 3.25 23.35 -9.59
C LEU A 137 4.49 23.24 -8.69
N LYS A 138 4.32 23.50 -7.39
CA LYS A 138 5.41 23.43 -6.41
C LYS A 138 5.85 22.00 -6.09
N ASN A 139 4.91 21.09 -5.89
CA ASN A 139 5.19 19.74 -5.39
C ASN A 139 5.18 18.66 -6.49
N GLY A 140 4.61 18.96 -7.65
CA GLY A 140 4.18 17.97 -8.62
C GLY A 140 2.92 17.22 -8.17
N ILE A 141 2.46 16.31 -9.02
CA ILE A 141 1.32 15.42 -8.74
C ILE A 141 1.69 13.97 -9.05
N ALA A 142 0.90 13.03 -8.53
CA ALA A 142 0.92 11.66 -8.98
C ALA A 142 -0.37 11.36 -9.76
N LEU A 143 -0.26 10.76 -10.95
CA LEU A 143 -1.40 10.29 -11.73
C LEU A 143 -1.50 8.78 -11.61
N ARG A 144 -2.60 8.31 -11.02
CA ARG A 144 -2.91 6.88 -10.90
C ARG A 144 -3.97 6.49 -11.92
N ALA A 145 -3.53 5.82 -12.98
CA ALA A 145 -4.37 5.34 -14.06
C ALA A 145 -4.65 3.84 -13.88
N TYR A 146 -5.91 3.45 -13.94
CA TYR A 146 -6.30 2.04 -13.90
C TYR A 146 -6.22 1.40 -15.28
N LYS A 147 -5.99 0.09 -15.35
CA LYS A 147 -5.84 -0.66 -16.61
C LYS A 147 -6.93 -0.35 -17.65
N ASP A 148 -8.18 -0.26 -17.23
CA ASP A 148 -9.32 -0.01 -18.13
C ASP A 148 -9.34 1.42 -18.72
N GLN A 149 -8.51 2.33 -18.20
CA GLN A 149 -8.39 3.70 -18.69
C GLN A 149 -7.32 3.84 -19.79
N LEU A 150 -6.42 2.87 -19.96
CA LEU A 150 -5.23 2.95 -20.82
C LEU A 150 -5.53 2.73 -22.32
N THR A 151 -6.45 3.53 -22.84
CA THR A 151 -6.82 3.56 -24.27
C THR A 151 -5.83 4.39 -25.11
N GLU A 152 -5.93 4.37 -26.44
CA GLU A 152 -5.09 5.24 -27.28
C GLU A 152 -5.32 6.74 -27.01
N LYS A 153 -6.57 7.14 -26.71
CA LYS A 153 -6.94 8.54 -26.44
C LYS A 153 -6.50 9.02 -25.06
N PHE A 154 -6.21 8.09 -24.15
CA PHE A 154 -5.81 8.37 -22.77
C PHE A 154 -4.62 9.32 -22.71
N TRP A 155 -3.57 9.03 -23.48
CA TRP A 155 -2.31 9.76 -23.44
C TRP A 155 -2.44 11.21 -23.89
N GLY A 156 -3.16 11.46 -25.00
CA GLY A 156 -3.44 12.82 -25.45
C GLY A 156 -4.26 13.61 -24.44
N THR A 157 -5.28 12.98 -23.84
CA THR A 157 -6.11 13.62 -22.80
C THR A 157 -5.28 14.02 -21.58
N VAL A 158 -4.33 13.17 -21.18
CA VAL A 158 -3.43 13.45 -20.06
C VAL A 158 -2.49 14.61 -20.40
N ASP A 159 -1.87 14.60 -21.58
CA ASP A 159 -0.94 15.67 -21.97
C ASP A 159 -1.65 17.04 -22.06
N ASP A 160 -2.85 17.09 -22.64
CA ASP A 160 -3.68 18.31 -22.69
C ASP A 160 -4.04 18.80 -21.28
N SER A 161 -4.37 17.88 -20.38
CA SER A 161 -4.71 18.19 -19.00
C SER A 161 -3.51 18.74 -18.21
N LEU A 162 -2.32 18.17 -18.43
CA LEU A 162 -1.08 18.65 -17.82
C LEU A 162 -0.72 20.05 -18.32
N LEU A 163 -0.87 20.30 -19.63
CA LEU A 163 -0.67 21.62 -20.22
C LEU A 163 -1.58 22.68 -19.58
N ASN A 164 -2.86 22.36 -19.39
CA ASN A 164 -3.82 23.25 -18.73
C ASN A 164 -3.49 23.56 -17.26
N LEU A 165 -2.75 22.67 -16.59
CA LEU A 165 -2.25 22.87 -15.23
C LEU A 165 -0.86 23.52 -15.19
N GLY A 166 -0.22 23.74 -16.35
CA GLY A 166 1.16 24.22 -16.43
C GLY A 166 2.19 23.21 -15.92
N LEU A 167 1.86 21.91 -15.96
CA LEU A 167 2.73 20.84 -15.51
C LEU A 167 3.39 20.13 -16.71
N GLU A 168 4.66 19.83 -16.56
CA GLU A 168 5.37 18.91 -17.46
C GLU A 168 5.37 17.51 -16.87
N ARG A 169 5.48 16.47 -17.72
CA ARG A 169 5.63 15.08 -17.27
C ARG A 169 6.78 14.91 -16.26
N SER A 170 7.85 15.71 -16.38
CA SER A 170 9.01 15.73 -15.48
C SER A 170 8.67 16.07 -14.01
N LYS A 171 7.49 16.62 -13.76
CA LYS A 171 6.92 16.93 -12.44
C LYS A 171 5.85 15.95 -11.98
N VAL A 172 5.56 14.92 -12.77
CA VAL A 172 4.44 14.01 -12.54
C VAL A 172 4.94 12.58 -12.31
N ASP A 173 4.51 11.95 -11.21
CA ASP A 173 4.68 10.51 -11.00
C ASP A 173 3.52 9.76 -11.66
N LEU A 174 3.80 8.95 -12.68
CA LEU A 174 2.79 8.11 -13.32
C LEU A 174 2.75 6.75 -12.64
N ILE A 175 1.55 6.32 -12.23
CA ILE A 175 1.28 5.02 -11.63
C ILE A 175 0.27 4.31 -12.52
N LEU A 176 0.71 3.22 -13.14
CA LEU A 176 -0.13 2.31 -13.91
C LEU A 176 -0.59 1.19 -12.98
N ASP A 177 -1.87 1.20 -12.64
CA ASP A 177 -2.45 0.32 -11.65
C ASP A 177 -3.39 -0.71 -12.29
N TYR A 178 -2.94 -1.94 -12.35
CA TYR A 178 -3.69 -3.07 -12.90
C TYR A 178 -4.54 -3.77 -11.83
N GLN A 179 -4.49 -3.31 -10.58
CA GLN A 179 -5.22 -3.88 -9.46
C GLN A 179 -4.96 -5.38 -9.32
N LEU A 180 -5.95 -6.24 -9.58
CA LEU A 180 -5.81 -7.69 -9.48
C LEU A 180 -5.01 -8.25 -10.65
N CYS A 181 -3.89 -8.90 -10.35
CA CYS A 181 -3.05 -9.57 -11.34
C CYS A 181 -3.63 -10.93 -11.71
N ASP A 182 -4.17 -11.02 -12.91
CA ASP A 182 -4.65 -12.25 -13.57
C ASP A 182 -3.93 -12.47 -14.92
N GLN A 183 -4.31 -13.50 -15.67
CA GLN A 183 -3.71 -13.79 -16.98
C GLN A 183 -3.97 -12.68 -18.01
N GLU A 184 -5.13 -12.03 -17.95
CA GLU A 184 -5.45 -10.90 -18.82
C GLU A 184 -4.55 -9.70 -18.52
N THR A 185 -4.29 -9.45 -17.24
CA THR A 185 -3.38 -8.40 -16.77
C THR A 185 -1.97 -8.60 -17.32
N LYS A 186 -1.47 -9.84 -17.37
CA LYS A 186 -0.17 -10.14 -18.00
C LYS A 186 -0.12 -9.72 -19.46
N ARG A 187 -1.14 -10.08 -20.25
CA ARG A 187 -1.23 -9.68 -21.66
C ARG A 187 -1.27 -8.16 -21.81
N GLN A 188 -2.12 -7.48 -21.05
CA GLN A 188 -2.28 -6.02 -21.11
C GLN A 188 -1.02 -5.27 -20.67
N MET A 189 -0.28 -5.77 -19.68
CA MET A 189 1.00 -5.18 -19.30
C MET A 189 1.99 -5.26 -20.46
N ASN A 190 2.19 -6.43 -21.07
CA ASN A 190 3.11 -6.59 -22.20
C ASN A 190 2.77 -5.65 -23.37
N GLU A 191 1.50 -5.57 -23.76
CA GLU A 191 1.04 -4.68 -24.86
C GLU A 191 1.33 -3.17 -24.59
N GLN A 192 1.27 -2.74 -23.33
CA GLN A 192 1.58 -1.35 -22.96
C GLN A 192 3.08 -1.08 -23.01
N PHE A 193 3.92 -2.06 -22.64
CA PHE A 193 5.37 -1.91 -22.69
C PHE A 193 5.93 -1.98 -24.12
N ASP A 194 5.25 -2.65 -25.05
CA ASP A 194 5.57 -2.57 -26.49
C ASP A 194 5.48 -1.13 -27.03
N ASN A 195 4.74 -0.24 -26.35
CA ASN A 195 4.56 1.18 -26.72
C ASN A 195 5.35 2.14 -25.82
N ILE A 196 6.63 1.82 -25.58
CA ILE A 196 7.46 2.42 -24.55
C ILE A 196 7.65 3.94 -24.61
N THR A 197 7.53 4.56 -25.80
CA THR A 197 7.68 6.02 -25.96
C THR A 197 6.68 6.82 -25.14
N ARG A 198 5.49 6.27 -24.90
CA ARG A 198 4.45 6.88 -24.05
C ARG A 198 4.82 6.88 -22.56
N LEU A 199 5.76 6.01 -22.18
CA LEU A 199 6.22 5.79 -20.81
C LEU A 199 7.45 6.64 -20.44
N ILE A 200 7.92 7.49 -21.35
CA ILE A 200 9.11 8.34 -21.17
C ILE A 200 8.72 9.76 -20.71
N GLY A 201 9.61 10.39 -19.94
CA GLY A 201 9.54 11.81 -19.56
C GLY A 201 8.87 12.07 -18.21
N TRP A 202 8.28 11.06 -17.58
CA TRP A 202 7.68 11.14 -16.25
C TRP A 202 8.74 11.34 -15.15
N ARG A 203 8.39 12.03 -14.06
CA ARG A 203 9.24 12.14 -12.86
C ARG A 203 9.59 10.76 -12.32
N SER A 204 8.60 9.87 -12.32
CA SER A 204 8.75 8.44 -12.11
C SER A 204 7.62 7.69 -12.81
N LEU A 205 7.86 6.41 -13.09
CA LEU A 205 6.88 5.48 -13.62
C LEU A 205 6.78 4.30 -12.64
N THR A 206 5.59 3.98 -12.18
CA THR A 206 5.35 2.84 -11.27
C THR A 206 4.37 1.87 -11.91
N LEU A 207 4.76 0.60 -12.03
CA LEU A 207 3.84 -0.47 -12.40
C LEU A 207 3.31 -1.14 -11.14
N THR A 208 1.99 -1.17 -10.98
CA THR A 208 1.32 -1.64 -9.77
C THR A 208 0.31 -2.73 -10.09
N ALA A 209 0.38 -3.83 -9.36
CA ALA A 209 -0.65 -4.87 -9.32
C ALA A 209 -0.57 -5.64 -8.00
N GLY A 210 -1.51 -6.55 -7.75
CA GLY A 210 -1.42 -7.48 -6.64
C GLY A 210 -2.19 -8.75 -6.91
N SER A 211 -1.71 -9.87 -6.38
CA SER A 211 -2.30 -11.20 -6.56
C SER A 211 -2.79 -11.84 -5.26
N PHE A 212 -2.66 -11.16 -4.11
CA PHE A 212 -3.16 -11.68 -2.85
C PHE A 212 -4.69 -11.79 -2.89
N ILE A 213 -5.25 -12.92 -2.46
CA ILE A 213 -6.69 -13.22 -2.53
C ILE A 213 -7.54 -12.32 -1.61
N GLU A 214 -8.80 -12.10 -1.98
CA GLU A 214 -9.73 -11.23 -1.24
C GLU A 214 -9.82 -11.57 0.25
N ASN A 215 -9.96 -12.86 0.55
CA ASN A 215 -10.01 -13.35 1.91
C ASN A 215 -9.61 -14.82 1.96
N LEU A 216 -9.35 -15.32 3.17
CA LEU A 216 -8.93 -16.71 3.40
C LEU A 216 -10.13 -17.65 3.64
N THR A 217 -11.36 -17.24 3.28
CA THR A 217 -12.55 -18.08 3.43
C THR A 217 -12.45 -19.28 2.49
N GLY A 218 -12.91 -20.45 2.94
CA GLY A 218 -12.79 -21.71 2.19
C GLY A 218 -11.41 -22.38 2.28
N MET A 219 -10.37 -21.67 2.71
CA MET A 219 -9.05 -22.25 2.94
C MET A 219 -9.04 -23.09 4.23
N LYS A 220 -8.65 -24.37 4.11
CA LYS A 220 -8.50 -25.28 5.27
C LYS A 220 -7.33 -24.83 6.17
N PRO A 221 -7.40 -25.03 7.50
CA PRO A 221 -6.25 -24.79 8.37
C PRO A 221 -5.00 -25.55 7.90
N GLY A 222 -3.83 -24.94 7.99
CA GLY A 222 -2.57 -25.50 7.51
C GLY A 222 -1.72 -24.50 6.72
N ASN A 223 -0.73 -24.99 6.00
CA ASN A 223 0.22 -24.18 5.25
C ASN A 223 -0.19 -24.13 3.78
N HIS A 224 -0.25 -22.93 3.22
CA HIS A 224 -0.62 -22.71 1.82
C HIS A 224 0.34 -21.73 1.18
N ASP A 225 0.79 -22.06 -0.02
CA ASP A 225 1.60 -21.15 -0.83
C ASP A 225 0.69 -20.43 -1.84
N LEU A 226 0.76 -19.11 -1.85
CA LEU A 226 0.10 -18.26 -2.84
C LEU A 226 1.17 -17.53 -3.64
N PRO A 227 1.17 -17.58 -4.98
CA PRO A 227 2.21 -16.93 -5.78
C PRO A 227 2.12 -15.40 -5.68
N ARG A 228 3.28 -14.73 -5.68
CA ARG A 228 3.39 -13.26 -5.87
C ARG A 228 3.43 -12.98 -7.37
N THR A 229 2.33 -13.27 -8.07
CA THR A 229 2.28 -13.22 -9.54
C THR A 229 2.66 -11.85 -10.09
N GLU A 230 2.27 -10.77 -9.40
CA GLU A 230 2.66 -9.40 -9.78
C GLU A 230 4.18 -9.18 -9.73
N TRP A 231 4.87 -9.79 -8.76
CA TRP A 231 6.32 -9.68 -8.61
C TRP A 231 7.04 -10.43 -9.73
N ILE A 232 6.60 -11.65 -10.02
CA ILE A 232 7.15 -12.47 -11.11
C ILE A 232 7.00 -11.73 -12.45
N LEU A 233 5.79 -11.23 -12.73
CA LEU A 233 5.50 -10.50 -13.96
C LEU A 233 6.31 -9.21 -14.10
N TRP A 234 6.48 -8.45 -13.02
CA TRP A 234 7.30 -7.25 -13.05
C TRP A 234 8.78 -7.56 -13.39
N ASN A 235 9.34 -8.64 -12.84
CA ASN A 235 10.71 -9.07 -13.16
C ASN A 235 10.85 -9.52 -14.63
N GLU A 236 9.84 -10.19 -15.18
CA GLU A 236 9.80 -10.55 -16.61
C GLU A 236 9.82 -9.29 -17.49
N ILE A 237 8.97 -8.30 -17.18
CA ILE A 237 8.88 -7.04 -17.93
C ILE A 237 10.20 -6.26 -17.85
N LEU A 238 10.77 -6.13 -16.64
CA LEU A 238 12.04 -5.43 -16.45
C LEU A 238 13.16 -6.09 -17.25
N SER A 239 13.24 -7.43 -17.21
CA SER A 239 14.28 -8.18 -17.92
C SER A 239 14.20 -8.02 -19.44
N ASN A 240 12.99 -7.93 -19.99
CA ASN A 240 12.78 -7.79 -21.43
C ASN A 240 12.97 -6.35 -21.95
N ASN A 241 12.95 -5.34 -21.07
CA ASN A 241 12.90 -3.93 -21.46
C ASN A 241 13.93 -3.04 -20.73
N ARG A 242 15.02 -3.65 -20.23
CA ARG A 242 15.99 -2.96 -19.34
C ARG A 242 16.45 -1.60 -19.87
N GLU A 243 16.83 -1.52 -21.14
CA GLU A 243 17.44 -0.31 -21.74
C GLU A 243 16.53 0.93 -21.77
N ASN A 244 15.22 0.76 -21.61
CA ASN A 244 14.24 1.82 -21.78
C ASN A 244 13.49 2.16 -20.48
N LEU A 245 13.75 1.42 -19.39
CA LEU A 245 12.93 1.44 -18.17
C LEU A 245 13.73 1.64 -16.88
N ASP A 246 14.86 2.35 -16.96
CA ASP A 246 15.74 2.67 -15.83
C ASP A 246 15.05 3.46 -14.70
N LYS A 247 13.80 3.89 -14.88
CA LYS A 247 12.97 4.59 -13.89
C LYS A 247 11.69 3.85 -13.53
N LEU A 248 11.51 2.62 -14.02
CA LEU A 248 10.37 1.77 -13.68
C LEU A 248 10.49 1.32 -12.23
N ARG A 249 9.51 1.72 -11.43
CA ARG A 249 9.34 1.31 -10.05
C ARG A 249 8.36 0.17 -9.94
N PHE A 250 8.59 -0.69 -8.95
CA PHE A 250 7.63 -1.71 -8.55
C PHE A 250 6.65 -1.14 -7.51
N GLY A 251 5.36 -1.38 -7.72
CA GLY A 251 4.32 -1.17 -6.73
C GLY A 251 3.45 -2.40 -6.55
N ASP A 252 2.97 -2.63 -5.33
CA ASP A 252 2.03 -3.70 -5.04
C ASP A 252 1.12 -3.35 -3.86
N TYR A 253 0.23 -4.28 -3.50
CA TYR A 253 -0.68 -4.15 -2.36
C TYR A 253 -0.20 -4.93 -1.13
N THR A 254 1.11 -5.19 -1.02
CA THR A 254 1.74 -5.94 0.05
C THR A 254 1.14 -7.35 0.22
N ILE A 255 0.53 -7.63 1.37
CA ILE A 255 -0.14 -8.90 1.70
C ILE A 255 -1.67 -8.74 1.74
N GLN A 256 -2.21 -7.76 1.01
CA GLN A 256 -3.63 -7.40 1.01
C GLN A 256 -4.22 -7.48 -0.39
N PHE A 257 -5.53 -7.71 -0.45
CA PHE A 257 -6.28 -7.68 -1.70
C PHE A 257 -6.27 -6.26 -2.32
N PRO A 258 -6.01 -6.13 -3.64
CA PRO A 258 -5.93 -4.83 -4.32
C PRO A 258 -7.18 -3.96 -4.20
N ILE A 259 -8.36 -4.58 -4.30
CA ILE A 259 -9.63 -3.88 -4.30
C ILE A 259 -10.04 -3.63 -2.85
N TYR A 260 -10.19 -2.36 -2.50
CA TYR A 260 -10.58 -1.98 -1.15
C TYR A 260 -12.04 -2.33 -0.88
N SER A 261 -12.27 -3.08 0.19
CA SER A 261 -13.57 -3.22 0.83
C SER A 261 -13.50 -2.75 2.28
N GLU A 262 -14.59 -2.17 2.75
CA GLU A 262 -14.64 -1.71 4.13
C GLU A 262 -14.71 -2.88 5.09
N SER A 263 -13.87 -2.86 6.13
CA SER A 263 -13.89 -3.91 7.15
C SER A 263 -15.21 -3.85 7.92
N PRO A 264 -15.82 -5.00 8.29
CA PRO A 264 -16.99 -5.02 9.16
C PRO A 264 -16.65 -4.46 10.54
N ALA A 265 -17.66 -3.98 11.29
CA ALA A 265 -17.46 -3.42 12.64
C ALA A 265 -16.83 -4.41 13.62
N GLN A 266 -17.15 -5.70 13.48
CA GLN A 266 -16.57 -6.77 14.26
C GLN A 266 -15.98 -7.84 13.31
N PRO A 267 -14.71 -7.69 12.90
CA PRO A 267 -14.08 -8.66 12.02
C PRO A 267 -13.86 -10.00 12.75
N ARG A 268 -14.53 -11.05 12.25
CA ARG A 268 -14.33 -12.44 12.70
C ARG A 268 -13.32 -13.15 11.80
N GLY A 269 -12.06 -12.74 11.92
CA GLY A 269 -10.96 -13.33 11.17
C GLY A 269 -10.34 -14.54 11.87
N SER A 270 -9.94 -15.53 11.08
CA SER A 270 -9.07 -16.62 11.58
C SER A 270 -7.70 -16.12 12.01
N ARG A 271 -7.06 -16.81 12.97
CA ARG A 271 -5.72 -16.51 13.50
C ARG A 271 -4.60 -16.90 12.56
N SER A 272 -4.64 -16.37 11.34
CA SER A 272 -3.69 -16.72 10.28
C SER A 272 -2.51 -15.76 10.20
N VAL A 273 -1.39 -16.27 9.69
CA VAL A 273 -0.18 -15.49 9.38
C VAL A 273 0.04 -15.48 7.87
N ARG A 274 0.41 -14.32 7.32
CA ARG A 274 0.80 -14.14 5.92
C ARG A 274 2.27 -13.74 5.93
N TYR A 275 3.15 -14.59 5.42
CA TYR A 275 4.58 -14.36 5.41
C TYR A 275 5.06 -14.34 3.96
N ALA A 276 5.78 -13.29 3.56
CA ALA A 276 6.28 -13.20 2.19
C ALA A 276 7.56 -14.02 2.04
N LYS A 277 7.76 -14.56 0.86
CA LYS A 277 8.98 -15.23 0.40
C LYS A 277 9.21 -14.78 -1.06
N GLU A 278 10.38 -15.06 -1.63
CA GLU A 278 10.87 -14.41 -2.86
C GLU A 278 9.79 -14.21 -3.93
N GLU A 279 9.08 -15.28 -4.30
CA GLU A 279 8.04 -15.27 -5.35
C GLU A 279 6.66 -15.76 -4.86
N LYS A 280 6.47 -15.87 -3.55
CA LYS A 280 5.22 -16.39 -2.96
C LYS A 280 4.95 -15.86 -1.56
N TRP A 281 3.71 -15.94 -1.12
CA TRP A 281 3.35 -15.85 0.29
C TRP A 281 3.11 -17.23 0.86
N VAL A 282 3.69 -17.49 2.03
CA VAL A 282 3.36 -18.64 2.86
C VAL A 282 2.27 -18.20 3.85
N VAL A 283 1.06 -18.73 3.64
CA VAL A 283 -0.09 -18.50 4.50
C VAL A 283 -0.22 -19.65 5.49
N LEU A 284 0.04 -19.36 6.76
CA LEU A 284 -0.25 -20.28 7.86
C LEU A 284 -1.68 -20.03 8.30
N LYS A 285 -2.61 -20.80 7.75
CA LYS A 285 -4.05 -20.68 7.99
C LYS A 285 -4.40 -21.23 9.37
N GLY A 286 -4.83 -20.34 10.26
CA GLY A 286 -5.39 -20.71 11.57
C GLY A 286 -6.91 -20.89 11.54
N GLN A 287 -7.49 -21.06 12.72
CA GLN A 287 -8.92 -21.14 12.96
C GLN A 287 -9.47 -19.80 13.48
N THR A 288 -10.76 -19.55 13.29
CA THR A 288 -11.48 -18.46 13.96
C THR A 288 -11.76 -18.89 15.39
N ASP A 289 -11.60 -17.97 16.34
CA ASP A 289 -11.93 -18.30 17.74
C ASP A 289 -13.46 -18.49 17.86
N ASP A 290 -13.89 -19.62 18.40
CA ASP A 290 -15.23 -19.78 18.94
C ASP A 290 -15.21 -19.64 20.47
N ALA A 291 -16.37 -19.52 21.10
CA ALA A 291 -16.49 -19.38 22.56
C ALA A 291 -15.92 -20.58 23.34
N LYS A 292 -15.67 -21.72 22.67
CA LYS A 292 -15.20 -22.97 23.29
C LYS A 292 -13.68 -23.15 23.20
N ASN A 293 -13.00 -22.43 22.32
CA ASN A 293 -11.59 -22.65 22.01
C ASN A 293 -10.76 -21.35 22.17
N SER A 294 -10.69 -20.85 23.42
CA SER A 294 -10.02 -19.59 23.83
C SER A 294 -8.48 -19.65 23.78
N ALA A 295 -7.92 -20.23 22.73
CA ALA A 295 -6.49 -20.46 22.55
C ALA A 295 -5.83 -19.50 21.53
N LYS A 296 -6.29 -18.24 21.47
CA LYS A 296 -5.72 -17.17 20.61
C LYS A 296 -4.19 -17.15 20.61
N THR A 297 -3.64 -17.20 21.82
CA THR A 297 -2.21 -17.19 22.11
C THR A 297 -1.50 -18.46 21.62
N LYS A 298 -2.16 -19.63 21.64
CA LYS A 298 -1.51 -20.88 21.21
C LYS A 298 -1.30 -20.93 19.69
N GLN A 299 -2.25 -20.42 18.90
CA GLN A 299 -2.15 -20.46 17.43
C GLN A 299 -1.01 -19.59 16.91
N TYR A 300 -0.92 -18.33 17.36
CA TYR A 300 0.16 -17.44 16.93
C TYR A 300 1.54 -17.88 17.41
N TYR A 301 1.64 -18.48 18.60
CA TYR A 301 2.87 -19.11 19.05
C TYR A 301 3.27 -20.29 18.16
N ALA A 302 2.32 -21.17 17.83
CA ALA A 302 2.57 -22.29 16.93
C ALA A 302 3.00 -21.81 15.54
N HIS A 303 2.34 -20.77 14.98
CA HIS A 303 2.74 -20.18 13.72
C HIS A 303 4.15 -19.58 13.78
N ALA A 304 4.51 -18.87 14.86
CA ALA A 304 5.85 -18.35 15.04
C ALA A 304 6.92 -19.46 15.08
N LEU A 305 6.65 -20.56 15.80
CA LEU A 305 7.53 -21.74 15.81
C LEU A 305 7.67 -22.37 14.42
N VAL A 306 6.56 -22.52 13.69
CA VAL A 306 6.57 -23.07 12.33
C VAL A 306 7.41 -22.20 11.39
N LEU A 307 7.31 -20.87 11.47
CA LEU A 307 8.15 -19.97 10.66
C LEU A 307 9.62 -20.12 11.01
N VAL A 308 9.99 -19.94 12.29
CA VAL A 308 11.38 -19.92 12.74
C VAL A 308 12.10 -21.25 12.49
N ASN A 309 11.40 -22.38 12.68
CA ASN A 309 11.98 -23.71 12.47
C ASN A 309 11.79 -24.22 11.02
N GLY A 310 10.97 -23.56 10.20
CA GLY A 310 10.53 -24.04 8.89
C GLY A 310 11.45 -23.70 7.72
N GLY A 311 12.62 -23.11 7.96
CA GLY A 311 13.62 -22.81 6.92
C GLY A 311 13.23 -21.70 5.94
N ILE A 312 12.14 -20.96 6.20
CA ILE A 312 11.68 -19.83 5.37
C ILE A 312 11.81 -18.48 6.07
N TYR A 313 12.16 -18.49 7.36
CA TYR A 313 12.27 -17.30 8.19
C TYR A 313 13.56 -16.51 7.89
N CYS A 314 13.44 -15.21 7.65
CA CYS A 314 14.56 -14.35 7.28
C CYS A 314 15.51 -13.97 8.44
N GLY A 315 15.19 -14.33 9.68
CA GLY A 315 16.02 -14.01 10.85
C GLY A 315 15.57 -12.77 11.61
N SER A 316 15.86 -12.71 12.92
CA SER A 316 15.34 -11.67 13.83
C SER A 316 15.90 -10.28 13.57
N SER A 317 17.03 -10.21 12.86
CA SER A 317 17.64 -8.97 12.40
C SER A 317 17.09 -8.49 11.07
N CYS A 318 16.26 -9.27 10.35
CA CYS A 318 15.75 -8.91 9.03
C CYS A 318 14.90 -7.63 9.07
N CYS A 319 13.83 -7.63 9.88
CA CYS A 319 12.96 -6.48 10.08
C CYS A 319 12.24 -6.52 11.44
N TRP A 320 11.43 -5.50 11.72
CA TRP A 320 10.64 -5.45 12.96
C TRP A 320 9.66 -6.63 13.07
N GLY A 321 9.01 -6.99 11.95
CA GLY A 321 8.07 -8.11 11.89
C GLY A 321 8.75 -9.43 12.23
N ASP A 322 9.91 -9.70 11.64
CA ASP A 322 10.70 -10.91 11.92
C ASP A 322 11.20 -10.95 13.36
N LYS A 323 11.63 -9.82 13.92
CA LYS A 323 11.97 -9.75 15.35
C LYS A 323 10.78 -10.13 16.23
N PHE A 324 9.59 -9.63 15.92
CA PHE A 324 8.37 -9.95 16.67
C PHE A 324 8.04 -11.44 16.61
N ILE A 325 8.18 -12.07 15.43
CA ILE A 325 8.01 -13.53 15.25
C ILE A 325 9.01 -14.29 16.13
N PHE A 326 10.29 -13.91 16.12
CA PHE A 326 11.32 -14.55 16.93
C PHE A 326 11.06 -14.43 18.42
N ASP A 327 10.69 -13.23 18.88
CA ASP A 327 10.40 -12.97 20.29
C ASP A 327 9.23 -13.85 20.80
N ILE A 328 8.21 -14.05 19.98
CA ILE A 328 7.11 -14.99 20.27
C ILE A 328 7.63 -16.43 20.33
N SER A 329 8.39 -16.86 19.33
CA SER A 329 8.89 -18.25 19.26
C SER A 329 9.75 -18.63 20.47
N ASN A 330 10.52 -17.67 21.00
CA ASN A 330 11.38 -17.81 22.19
C ASN A 330 10.69 -17.42 23.50
N LYS A 331 9.41 -17.03 23.47
CA LYS A 331 8.63 -16.58 24.64
C LYS A 331 9.28 -15.41 25.40
N THR A 332 9.97 -14.50 24.70
CA THR A 332 10.61 -13.32 25.32
C THR A 332 9.65 -12.14 25.51
N ILE A 333 8.43 -12.22 24.96
CA ILE A 333 7.37 -11.22 25.14
C ILE A 333 6.09 -11.82 25.69
N LYS A 334 5.33 -11.01 26.45
CA LYS A 334 4.10 -11.47 27.14
C LYS A 334 2.85 -11.50 26.26
N SER A 335 2.80 -10.69 25.20
CA SER A 335 1.64 -10.55 24.32
C SER A 335 1.98 -10.95 22.90
N TYR A 336 1.19 -11.86 22.33
CA TYR A 336 1.38 -12.34 20.95
C TYR A 336 0.54 -11.56 19.93
N GLY A 337 -0.15 -10.50 20.40
CA GLY A 337 -0.95 -9.62 19.55
C GLY A 337 -2.28 -10.21 19.06
N GLY A 338 -2.96 -9.42 18.23
CA GLY A 338 -4.22 -9.80 17.58
C GLY A 338 -4.13 -9.74 16.06
N LEU A 339 -5.27 -9.75 15.36
CA LEU A 339 -5.34 -9.70 13.89
C LEU A 339 -4.56 -8.51 13.33
N THR A 340 -4.78 -7.32 13.89
CA THR A 340 -4.07 -6.09 13.49
C THR A 340 -2.57 -6.20 13.72
N THR A 341 -2.12 -6.81 14.82
CA THR A 341 -0.69 -7.01 15.09
C THR A 341 -0.04 -7.89 14.03
N TRP A 342 -0.67 -8.99 13.64
CA TRP A 342 -0.12 -9.90 12.64
C TRP A 342 -0.22 -9.34 11.21
N LEU A 343 -1.16 -8.43 10.93
CA LEU A 343 -1.10 -7.60 9.73
C LEU A 343 0.10 -6.65 9.74
N ARG A 344 0.40 -5.97 10.86
CA ARG A 344 1.61 -5.12 10.99
C ARG A 344 2.87 -5.92 10.70
N VAL A 345 2.98 -7.11 11.28
CA VAL A 345 4.11 -8.03 11.10
C VAL A 345 4.29 -8.40 9.63
N GLY A 346 3.23 -8.92 9.00
CA GLY A 346 3.30 -9.37 7.61
C GLY A 346 3.55 -8.25 6.60
N ILE A 347 2.93 -7.07 6.78
CA ILE A 347 3.17 -5.90 5.92
C ILE A 347 4.61 -5.39 6.09
N ASN A 348 5.11 -5.28 7.32
CA ASN A 348 6.48 -4.83 7.57
C ASN A 348 7.53 -5.77 6.97
N HIS A 349 7.34 -7.08 7.15
CA HIS A 349 8.17 -8.11 6.56
C HIS A 349 8.13 -8.05 5.04
N HIS A 350 6.94 -8.03 4.43
CA HIS A 350 6.78 -7.95 2.97
C HIS A 350 7.49 -6.73 2.38
N MET A 351 7.27 -5.53 2.94
CA MET A 351 7.94 -4.33 2.45
C MET A 351 9.47 -4.43 2.60
N SER A 352 9.97 -4.99 3.70
CA SER A 352 11.42 -5.16 3.93
C SER A 352 12.04 -6.13 2.92
N LEU A 353 11.37 -7.27 2.67
CA LEU A 353 11.76 -8.25 1.66
C LEU A 353 11.80 -7.61 0.28
N THR A 354 10.71 -6.96 -0.14
CA THR A 354 10.60 -6.34 -1.47
C THR A 354 11.66 -5.27 -1.70
N ILE A 355 11.92 -4.40 -0.71
CA ILE A 355 12.99 -3.38 -0.82
C ILE A 355 14.36 -4.06 -0.96
N GLY A 356 14.64 -5.13 -0.20
CA GLY A 356 15.88 -5.88 -0.31
C GLY A 356 16.06 -6.55 -1.68
N GLN A 357 14.99 -7.13 -2.23
CA GLN A 357 14.99 -7.73 -3.56
C GLN A 357 15.26 -6.66 -4.64
N LEU A 358 14.59 -5.51 -4.58
CA LEU A 358 14.81 -4.41 -5.51
C LEU A 358 16.24 -3.85 -5.42
N ALA A 359 16.79 -3.69 -4.22
CA ALA A 359 18.16 -3.23 -4.04
C ALA A 359 19.19 -4.20 -4.64
N SER A 360 18.93 -5.50 -4.56
CA SER A 360 19.81 -6.54 -5.12
C SER A 360 19.82 -6.53 -6.65
N LEU A 361 18.73 -6.13 -7.30
CA LEU A 361 18.67 -5.98 -8.76
C LEU A 361 19.51 -4.80 -9.26
N GLY A 362 19.58 -3.72 -8.47
CA GLY A 362 20.38 -2.54 -8.80
C GLY A 362 21.88 -2.81 -8.75
N GLN A 363 22.33 -3.60 -7.78
CA GLN A 363 23.75 -3.97 -7.67
C GLN A 363 24.26 -4.88 -8.80
N ILE A 364 23.37 -5.52 -9.56
CA ILE A 364 23.73 -6.36 -10.72
C ILE A 364 23.82 -5.50 -12.00
N SER A 365 23.32 -4.26 -11.95
CA SER A 365 23.22 -3.36 -13.11
C SER A 365 24.27 -2.24 -13.11
N ASP A 366 25.00 -2.06 -12.01
CA ASP A 366 26.21 -1.23 -11.89
C ASP A 366 27.47 -2.11 -12.10
#